data_AF-A0AAV6C1R7-F1
#
_entry.id   AF-A0AAV6C1R7-F1
#
_cell.length_a   1.000
_cell.length_b   1.000
_cell.length_c   1.000
_cell.angle_alpha   90.00
_cell.angle_beta   90.00
_cell.angle_gamma   90.00
#
_symmetry.space_group_name_H-M   'P 1'
#
loop_
_entity.id
_entity.type
_entity.pdbx_description
1 polymer ?
#
loop_
_entity_poly.entity_id
_entity_poly.type
_entity_poly.pdbx_seq_one_letter_code
_entity_poly.pdbx_strand_id
1 'polypeptide(L)' 'TRRLRAVPAARWQEALPFLMDGKEVMREVGYEMAWGFLLDQIHHRGQLSTYLRPMGAKVPAIYGPSADESM' A
#
# COMPACT_ATOMS: atom_id res chain seq x y z
N THR A 1 -3.46 13.80 -4.04
CA THR A 1 -4.76 14.40 -3.64
C THR A 1 -4.52 15.69 -2.84
N ARG A 2 -5.52 16.59 -2.69
CA ARG A 2 -5.39 17.87 -1.95
C ARG A 2 -4.90 17.68 -0.51
N ARG A 3 -5.36 16.61 0.18
CA ARG A 3 -4.95 16.28 1.56
C ARG A 3 -3.47 15.96 1.66
N LEU A 4 -2.93 15.11 0.78
CA LEU A 4 -1.51 14.75 0.77
C LEU A 4 -0.62 15.99 0.53
N ARG A 5 -1.01 16.87 -0.39
CA ARG A 5 -0.27 18.12 -0.67
C ARG A 5 -0.27 19.12 0.49
N ALA A 6 -1.23 19.02 1.40
CA ALA A 6 -1.35 19.89 2.57
C ALA A 6 -0.56 19.37 3.78
N VAL A 7 0.05 18.18 3.70
CA VAL A 7 0.87 17.62 4.79
C VAL A 7 2.17 18.43 4.91
N PRO A 8 2.46 19.06 6.06
CA PRO A 8 3.72 19.75 6.26
C PRO A 8 4.92 18.79 6.15
N ALA A 9 6.03 19.25 5.57
CA ALA A 9 7.21 18.42 5.37
C ALA A 9 7.72 17.77 6.68
N ALA A 10 7.74 18.53 7.77
CA ALA A 10 8.17 18.08 9.10
C ALA A 10 7.39 16.85 9.61
N ARG A 11 6.12 16.71 9.22
CA ARG A 11 5.24 15.62 9.66
C ARG A 11 5.70 14.25 9.15
N TRP A 12 6.51 14.21 8.09
CA TRP A 12 7.11 12.96 7.61
C TRP A 12 8.25 12.47 8.51
N GLN A 13 8.87 13.34 9.32
CA GLN A 13 9.93 12.98 10.25
C GLN A 13 9.43 12.81 11.70
N GLU A 14 8.17 13.14 11.97
CA GLU A 14 7.55 12.97 13.29
C GLU A 14 7.24 11.49 13.57
N ALA A 15 7.38 11.08 14.83
CA ALA A 15 6.88 9.78 15.30
C ALA A 15 5.35 9.86 15.49
N LEU A 16 4.62 9.17 14.63
CA LEU A 16 3.16 9.16 14.58
C LEU A 16 2.61 7.88 15.24
N PRO A 17 1.48 7.97 15.96
CA PRO A 17 0.83 6.81 16.54
C PRO A 17 0.11 6.00 15.45
N PHE A 18 0.35 4.70 15.41
CA PHE A 18 -0.48 3.75 14.68
C PHE A 18 -1.59 3.25 15.60
N LEU A 19 -2.83 3.50 15.19
CA LEU A 19 -4.03 3.21 15.98
C LEU A 19 -4.76 1.99 15.42
N MET A 20 -5.11 1.05 16.31
CA MET A 20 -6.02 -0.06 16.04
C MET A 20 -7.14 -0.01 17.08
N ASP A 21 -8.39 0.04 16.62
CA ASP A 21 -9.58 0.23 17.49
C ASP A 21 -9.45 1.42 18.45
N GLY A 22 -8.86 2.52 17.97
CA GLY A 22 -8.64 3.74 18.74
C GLY A 22 -7.52 3.65 19.77
N LYS A 23 -6.84 2.51 19.91
CA LYS A 23 -5.70 2.32 20.80
C LYS A 23 -4.40 2.44 20.02
N GLU A 24 -3.44 3.18 20.58
CA GLU A 24 -2.08 3.20 20.06
C GLU A 24 -1.44 1.84 20.30
N VAL A 25 -1.08 1.17 19.21
CA VAL A 25 -0.44 -0.15 19.23
C VAL A 25 1.03 -0.08 18.84
N MET A 26 1.43 0.97 18.14
CA MET A 26 2.82 1.23 17.75
C MET A 26 3.00 2.73 17.51
N ARG A 27 4.25 3.21 17.57
CA ARG A 27 4.63 4.56 17.20
C ARG A 27 5.83 4.51 16.26
N GLU A 28 5.72 5.12 15.09
CA GLU A 28 6.73 5.01 14.03
C GLU A 28 6.93 6.34 13.31
N VAL A 29 8.10 6.55 12.70
CA VAL A 29 8.36 7.75 11.90
C VAL A 29 7.42 7.80 10.70
N GLY A 30 6.84 8.96 10.41
CA GLY A 30 5.80 9.11 9.39
C GLY A 30 6.18 8.58 8.00
N TYR A 31 7.44 8.76 7.56
CA TYR A 31 7.92 8.22 6.29
C TYR A 31 8.05 6.69 6.32
N GLU A 32 8.55 6.11 7.42
CA GLU A 32 8.69 4.65 7.58
C GLU A 32 7.32 3.98 7.61
N MET A 33 6.37 4.56 8.36
CA MET A 33 4.99 4.07 8.40
C MET A 33 4.34 4.10 7.01
N ALA A 34 4.54 5.17 6.24
CA ALA A 34 4.01 5.27 4.88
C ALA A 34 4.64 4.24 3.93
N TRP A 35 5.94 4.00 4.04
CA TRP A 35 6.63 2.97 3.26
C TRP A 35 6.15 1.56 3.63
N GLY A 36 5.99 1.29 4.93
CA GLY A 36 5.41 0.05 5.44
C GLY A 36 4.04 -0.24 4.83
N PHE A 37 3.11 0.72 4.85
CA PHE A 37 1.80 0.55 4.23
C PHE A 37 1.87 0.40 2.70
N LEU A 38 2.78 1.10 2.03
CA LEU A 38 2.95 0.94 0.58
C LEU A 38 3.40 -0.49 0.24
N LEU A 39 4.38 -1.01 0.97
CA LEU A 39 4.90 -2.37 0.77
C LEU A 39 3.85 -3.43 1.13
N ASP A 40 3.07 -3.22 2.18
CA ASP A 40 1.92 -4.05 2.55
C ASP A 40 0.89 -4.13 1.41
N GLN A 41 0.53 -2.98 0.82
CA GLN A 41 -0.39 -2.92 -0.32
C GLN A 41 0.18 -3.65 -1.55
N ILE A 42 1.48 -3.51 -1.83
CA ILE A 42 2.14 -4.22 -2.94
C ILE A 42 2.14 -5.73 -2.67
N HIS A 43 2.45 -6.15 -1.44
CA HIS A 43 2.44 -7.55 -1.01
C HIS A 43 1.06 -8.19 -1.20
N HIS A 44 0.02 -7.57 -0.66
CA HIS A 44 -1.36 -8.08 -0.78
C HIS A 44 -1.92 -7.98 -2.20
N ARG A 45 -1.49 -7.00 -3.01
CA ARG A 45 -1.82 -6.98 -4.44
C ARG A 45 -1.23 -8.19 -5.17
N GLY A 46 -0.01 -8.57 -4.83
CA GLY A 46 0.62 -9.80 -5.32
C GLY A 46 -0.22 -11.04 -4.98
N GLN A 47 -0.64 -11.17 -3.72
CA GLN A 47 -1.54 -12.26 -3.30
C GLN A 47 -2.88 -12.24 -4.04
N LEU A 48 -3.52 -11.09 -4.18
CA LEU A 48 -4.80 -10.98 -4.89
C LEU A 48 -4.65 -11.42 -6.36
N SER A 49 -3.54 -11.09 -7.01
CA SER A 49 -3.31 -11.48 -8.40
C SER A 49 -3.26 -13.00 -8.61
N THR A 50 -2.83 -13.79 -7.61
CA THR A 50 -2.83 -15.26 -7.71
C THR A 50 -4.24 -15.85 -7.58
N TYR A 51 -5.16 -15.15 -6.94
CA TYR A 51 -6.57 -15.56 -6.84
C TYR A 51 -7.38 -15.25 -8.09
N LEU A 52 -7.01 -14.25 -8.89
CA LEU A 52 -7.81 -13.83 -10.04
C LEU A 52 -8.03 -14.95 -11.07
N ARG A 53 -6.96 -15.64 -11.50
CA ARG A 53 -7.07 -16.72 -12.52
C ARG A 53 -7.97 -17.89 -12.10
N PRO A 54 -7.78 -18.52 -10.92
CA PRO A 54 -8.67 -19.62 -10.51
C PRO A 54 -10.11 -19.15 -10.29
N MET A 55 -10.34 -17.85 -10.08
CA MET A 55 -11.68 -17.26 -9.99
C MET A 55 -12.25 -16.82 -11.35
N GLY A 56 -11.58 -17.13 -12.47
CA GLY A 56 -12.03 -16.81 -13.82
C GLY A 56 -11.81 -15.36 -14.26
N ALA A 57 -11.11 -14.55 -13.46
CA ALA A 57 -10.73 -13.18 -13.82
C ALA A 57 -9.35 -13.15 -14.51
N LYS A 58 -9.15 -12.16 -15.39
CA LYS A 58 -7.85 -11.88 -16.00
C LYS A 58 -6.93 -11.17 -15.00
N VAL A 59 -5.64 -11.52 -14.98
CA VAL A 59 -4.66 -10.79 -14.18
C VAL A 59 -4.21 -9.55 -14.95
N PRO A 60 -4.29 -8.33 -14.38
CA PRO A 60 -3.81 -7.13 -15.05
C PRO A 60 -2.28 -7.05 -15.09
N ALA A 61 -1.74 -6.22 -15.98
CA ALA A 61 -0.32 -5.86 -15.97
C ALA A 61 0.08 -5.22 -14.62
N ILE A 62 1.14 -5.75 -14.01
CA ILE A 62 1.73 -5.23 -12.77
C ILE A 62 3.24 -5.12 -12.99
N TYR A 63 3.72 -3.88 -13.15
CA TYR A 63 5.11 -3.55 -13.51
C TYR A 63 5.59 -4.05 -14.89
N GLY A 64 4.79 -4.88 -15.56
CA GLY A 64 4.96 -5.39 -16.91
C GLY A 64 3.70 -6.14 -17.34
N PRO A 65 3.61 -6.57 -18.61
CA PRO A 65 2.46 -7.30 -19.11
C PRO A 65 2.25 -8.61 -18.34
N SER A 66 0.99 -8.98 -18.13
CA SER A 66 0.63 -10.30 -17.64
C SER A 66 0.47 -11.28 -18.81
N ALA A 67 0.30 -12.57 -18.52
CA ALA A 67 -0.06 -13.56 -19.54
C ALA A 67 -1.49 -13.37 -20.12
N ASP A 68 -2.31 -12.53 -19.48
CA ASP A 68 -3.72 -12.33 -19.82
C ASP A 68 -3.99 -11.03 -20.59
N GLU A 69 -2.95 -10.21 -20.80
CA GLU A 69 -2.97 -8.95 -21.55
C GLU A 69 -1.95 -8.98 -22.69
N SER A 70 -2.27 -8.36 -23.83
CA SER A 70 -1.33 -8.23 -24.95
C SER A 70 -0.20 -7.28 -24.61
N MET A 71 1.01 -7.57 -25.10
CA MET A 71 2.17 -6.67 -25.01
C MET A 71 1.94 -5.33 -25.72
#